data_AF-A0A9Q0P6D7-F1
#
_entry.id   AF-A0A9Q0P6D7-F1
#
_cell.length_a   1.000
_cell.length_b   1.000
_cell.length_c   1.000
_cell.angle_alpha   90.00
_cell.angle_beta   90.00
_cell.angle_gamma   90.00
#
_symmetry.space_group_name_H-M   'P 1'
#
loop_
_entity.id
_entity.type
_entity.pdbx_description
1 polymer ?
#
loop_
_entity_poly.entity_id
_entity_poly.type
_entity_poly.pdbx_seq_one_letter_code
_entity_poly.pdbx_strand_id
1 'polypeptide(L)'
;MALYTFSLHLFLLLFFVFSSARASKAESKLTQDELAQQEADRVIRLPGQPEVTFKQYAGYVTVNESHGRALFYWFFEAIENPEEKPLLLWLNG
;
A
#
# COMPACT_ATOMS: atom_id res chain seq x y z
N MET A 1 -41.77 6.63 28.26
CA MET A 1 -41.35 6.94 26.87
C MET A 1 -39.93 7.53 26.82
N ALA A 2 -39.61 8.55 27.64
CA ALA A 2 -38.29 9.21 27.65
C ALA A 2 -37.08 8.34 28.07
N LEU A 3 -37.27 7.33 28.94
CA LEU A 3 -36.19 6.41 29.36
C LEU A 3 -35.75 5.47 28.23
N TYR A 4 -36.71 5.00 27.41
CA TYR A 4 -36.42 4.13 26.27
C TYR A 4 -35.72 4.90 25.15
N THR A 5 -36.09 6.16 24.92
CA THR A 5 -35.40 7.02 23.95
C THR A 5 -33.98 7.33 24.41
N PHE A 6 -33.75 7.61 25.70
CA PHE A 6 -32.39 7.81 26.24
C PHE A 6 -31.53 6.54 26.10
N SER A 7 -32.06 5.37 26.45
CA SER A 7 -31.36 4.09 26.30
C SER A 7 -31.03 3.77 24.84
N LEU A 8 -31.91 4.11 23.90
CA LEU A 8 -31.68 3.90 22.46
C LEU A 8 -30.56 4.80 21.92
N HIS A 9 -30.53 6.08 22.30
CA HIS A 9 -29.47 7.01 21.89
C HIS A 9 -28.11 6.61 22.48
N LEU A 10 -28.08 6.13 23.73
CA LEU A 10 -26.86 5.61 24.35
C LEU A 10 -26.36 4.36 23.61
N PHE A 11 -27.25 3.43 23.25
CA PHE A 11 -26.90 2.24 22.48
C PHE A 11 -26.37 2.60 21.08
N LEU A 12 -27.02 3.55 20.39
CA LEU A 12 -26.57 4.01 19.07
C LEU A 12 -25.22 4.73 19.13
N LEU A 13 -24.96 5.53 20.17
CA LEU A 13 -23.65 6.15 20.41
C LEU A 13 -22.58 5.11 20.67
N LEU A 14 -22.85 4.12 21.53
CA LEU A 14 -21.92 3.03 21.82
C LEU A 14 -21.64 2.20 20.56
N PHE A 15 -22.66 1.92 19.74
CA PHE A 15 -22.51 1.20 18.47
C PHE A 15 -21.69 2.00 17.46
N PHE A 16 -21.89 3.32 17.37
CA PHE A 16 -21.13 4.20 16.48
C PHE A 16 -19.65 4.30 16.90
N VAL A 17 -19.38 4.43 18.21
CA VAL A 17 -18.01 4.39 18.76
C VAL A 17 -17.34 3.03 18.53
N PHE A 18 -18.06 1.92 18.70
CA PHE A 18 -17.53 0.59 18.41
C PHE A 18 -17.28 0.35 16.92
N SER A 19 -18.17 0.82 16.04
CA SER A 19 -17.99 0.72 14.58
C SER A 19 -16.83 1.58 14.09
N SER A 20 -16.68 2.79 14.60
CA SER A 20 -15.54 3.67 14.26
C SER A 20 -14.22 3.13 14.79
N ALA A 21 -14.19 2.49 15.97
CA ALA A 21 -13.02 1.78 16.45
C ALA A 21 -12.61 0.61 15.53
N ARG A 22 -13.58 -0.17 15.02
CA ARG A 22 -13.33 -1.27 14.06
C ARG A 22 -12.90 -0.79 12.67
N ALA A 23 -13.40 0.36 12.22
CA ALA A 23 -13.03 0.94 10.93
C ALA A 23 -11.57 1.47 10.91
N SER A 24 -10.94 1.64 12.07
CA SER A 24 -9.65 2.34 12.17
C SER A 24 -8.39 1.49 11.95
N LYS A 25 -8.46 0.15 11.78
CA LYS A 25 -7.21 -0.60 11.55
C LYS A 25 -7.38 -1.97 10.89
N ALA A 26 -7.45 -1.95 9.56
CA ALA A 26 -6.99 -3.07 8.74
C ALA A 26 -5.69 -2.64 8.05
N GLU A 27 -4.61 -2.51 8.82
CA GLU A 27 -3.27 -2.49 8.27
C GLU A 27 -2.99 -3.90 7.76
N SER A 28 -3.15 -4.11 6.47
CA SER A 28 -2.74 -5.34 5.79
C SER A 28 -1.23 -5.49 5.93
N LYS A 29 -0.77 -6.27 6.89
CA LYS A 29 0.66 -6.56 7.04
C LYS A 29 1.08 -7.43 5.85
N LEU A 30 2.03 -6.95 5.05
CA LEU A 30 2.61 -7.72 3.95
C LEU A 30 3.14 -9.07 4.47
N THR A 31 2.88 -10.13 3.72
CA THR A 31 3.42 -11.45 3.98
C THR A 31 4.93 -11.47 3.75
N GLN A 32 5.62 -12.48 4.29
CA GLN A 32 7.06 -12.58 4.03
C GLN A 32 7.37 -12.82 2.55
N ASP A 33 6.52 -13.58 1.86
CA ASP A 33 6.75 -13.89 0.46
C ASP A 33 6.62 -12.63 -0.41
N GLU A 34 5.67 -11.75 -0.11
CA GLU A 34 5.53 -10.46 -0.79
C GLU A 34 6.73 -9.54 -0.56
N LEU A 35 7.24 -9.47 0.68
CA LEU A 35 8.44 -8.69 1.00
C LEU A 35 9.69 -9.26 0.32
N ALA A 36 9.82 -10.58 0.26
CA ALA A 36 10.91 -11.24 -0.44
C ALA A 36 10.84 -10.98 -1.95
N GLN A 37 9.64 -11.01 -2.54
CA GLN A 37 9.43 -10.70 -3.95
C GLN A 37 9.76 -9.24 -4.25
N GLN A 38 9.35 -8.31 -3.39
CA GLN A 38 9.71 -6.89 -3.53
C GLN A 38 11.23 -6.69 -3.49
N GLU A 39 11.93 -7.31 -2.54
CA GLU A 39 13.38 -7.19 -2.44
C GLU A 39 14.10 -7.87 -3.63
N ALA A 40 13.54 -8.93 -4.20
CA ALA A 40 14.06 -9.56 -5.40
C ALA A 40 14.04 -8.63 -6.63
N ASP A 41 13.06 -7.72 -6.70
CA ASP A 41 12.97 -6.69 -7.74
C ASP A 41 13.92 -5.50 -7.49
N ARG A 42 14.63 -5.46 -6.37
CA ARG A 42 15.47 -4.31 -6.00
C ARG A 42 16.68 -4.15 -6.94
N VAL A 43 16.78 -2.97 -7.54
CA VAL A 43 17.89 -2.60 -8.42
C VAL A 43 19.01 -1.99 -7.58
N ILE A 44 20.03 -2.81 -7.28
CA ILE A 44 21.15 -2.41 -6.40
C ILE A 44 22.11 -1.41 -7.09
N ARG A 45 22.41 -1.61 -8.37
CA ARG A 45 23.30 -0.75 -9.15
C ARG A 45 23.01 -0.91 -10.63
N LEU A 46 23.10 0.18 -11.37
CA LEU A 46 23.07 0.16 -12.84
C LEU A 46 24.44 0.47 -13.43
N PRO A 47 24.79 -0.12 -14.59
CA PRO A 47 25.99 0.27 -15.33
C PRO A 47 25.97 1.77 -15.67
N GLY A 48 27.03 2.49 -15.29
CA GLY A 48 27.18 3.91 -15.59
C GLY A 48 26.33 4.88 -14.74
N GLN A 49 25.55 4.36 -13.79
CA GLN A 49 24.79 5.21 -12.88
C GLN A 49 25.72 5.76 -11.79
N PRO A 50 25.68 7.08 -11.50
CA PRO A 50 26.35 7.64 -10.33
C PRO A 50 25.73 7.09 -9.04
N GLU A 51 26.39 7.28 -7.91
CA GLU A 51 25.82 6.85 -6.63
C GLU A 51 24.49 7.57 -6.35
N VAL A 52 23.48 6.79 -5.95
CA VAL A 52 22.16 7.28 -5.57
C VAL A 52 21.79 6.73 -4.19
N THR A 53 21.03 7.51 -3.43
CA THR A 53 20.62 7.17 -2.07
C THR A 53 19.20 6.61 -1.98
N PHE A 54 18.39 6.82 -3.02
CA PHE A 54 17.04 6.28 -3.09
C PHE A 54 17.06 4.80 -3.52
N LYS A 55 16.04 4.05 -3.11
CA LYS A 55 15.83 2.69 -3.60
C LYS A 55 15.02 2.72 -4.89
N GLN A 56 15.30 1.77 -5.75
CA GLN A 56 14.58 1.56 -7.00
C GLN A 56 14.34 0.06 -7.18
N TYR A 57 13.22 -0.26 -7.79
CA TYR A 57 12.75 -1.62 -8.00
C TYR A 57 12.22 -1.74 -9.41
N ALA A 58 12.56 -2.82 -10.10
CA ALA A 58 12.11 -3.07 -11.45
C ALA A 58 11.81 -4.55 -11.64
N GLY A 59 10.67 -4.84 -12.24
CA GLY A 59 10.17 -6.20 -12.34
C GLY A 59 8.96 -6.31 -13.24
N TYR A 60 8.28 -7.44 -13.17
CA TYR A 60 7.07 -7.72 -13.93
C TYR A 60 5.90 -8.00 -13.00
N VAL A 61 4.76 -7.40 -13.31
CA VAL A 61 3.48 -7.70 -12.65
C VAL A 61 2.59 -8.44 -13.65
N THR A 62 2.22 -9.67 -13.33
CA THR A 62 1.28 -10.46 -14.13
C THR A 62 -0.11 -9.84 -14.04
N VAL A 63 -0.64 -9.38 -15.17
CA VAL A 63 -1.97 -8.76 -15.27
C VAL A 63 -3.01 -9.69 -15.88
N ASN A 64 -2.57 -10.78 -16.53
CA ASN A 64 -3.45 -11.83 -17.02
C ASN A 64 -2.69 -13.15 -17.08
N GLU A 65 -2.94 -14.02 -16.11
CA GLU A 65 -2.29 -15.33 -16.02
C GLU A 65 -2.66 -16.25 -17.19
N SER A 66 -3.94 -16.30 -17.57
CA SER A 66 -4.43 -17.23 -18.60
C SER A 66 -3.86 -16.95 -19.99
N HIS A 67 -3.46 -15.71 -20.26
CA HIS A 67 -2.84 -15.28 -21.52
C HIS A 67 -1.36 -14.92 -21.33
N GLY A 68 -0.77 -15.22 -20.16
CA GLY A 68 0.63 -14.94 -19.85
C GLY A 68 1.04 -13.46 -20.01
N ARG A 69 0.12 -12.51 -19.81
CA ARG A 69 0.45 -11.08 -19.94
C ARG A 69 0.99 -10.53 -18.63
N ALA A 70 2.14 -9.89 -18.73
CA ALA A 70 2.75 -9.15 -17.64
C ALA A 70 3.15 -7.74 -18.10
N LEU A 71 3.07 -6.78 -17.19
CA LEU A 71 3.56 -5.42 -17.40
C LEU A 71 4.90 -5.26 -16.69
N PHE A 72 5.88 -4.74 -17.41
CA PHE A 72 7.13 -4.28 -16.80
C PHE A 72 6.87 -2.97 -16.05
N TYR A 73 7.49 -2.81 -14.88
CA TYR A 73 7.49 -1.56 -14.12
C TYR A 73 8.90 -1.19 -13.68
N TRP A 74 9.09 0.10 -13.40
CA TRP A 74 10.28 0.61 -12.73
C TRP A 74 9.87 1.70 -11.75
N PHE A 75 9.97 1.37 -10.46
CA PHE A 75 9.59 2.23 -9.35
C PHE A 75 10.84 2.86 -8.71
N PHE A 76 10.71 4.13 -8.32
CA PHE A 76 11.73 4.90 -7.64
C PHE A 76 11.11 5.48 -6.37
N GLU A 77 11.70 5.16 -5.21
CA GLU A 77 11.30 5.78 -3.95
C GLU A 77 11.67 7.27 -3.95
N ALA A 78 10.92 8.07 -3.20
CA ALA A 78 11.33 9.45 -2.93
C ALA A 78 12.63 9.46 -2.12
N ILE A 79 13.47 10.47 -2.37
CA ILE A 79 14.78 10.61 -1.71
C ILE A 79 14.64 10.82 -0.21
N GLU A 80 13.65 11.61 0.20
CA GLU A 80 13.41 11.99 1.60
C GLU A 80 12.05 11.47 2.06
N ASN A 81 12.03 10.78 3.20
CA ASN A 81 10.84 10.23 3.86
C ASN A 81 9.87 9.53 2.87
N PRO A 82 10.31 8.47 2.17
CA PRO A 82 9.50 7.83 1.13
C PRO A 82 8.12 7.36 1.61
N GLU A 83 8.02 6.90 2.85
CA GLU A 83 6.76 6.46 3.49
C GLU A 83 5.73 7.59 3.67
N GLU A 84 6.15 8.86 3.61
CA GLU A 84 5.27 10.04 3.75
C GLU A 84 4.90 10.66 2.41
N LYS A 85 5.51 10.20 1.30
CA LYS A 85 5.29 10.79 -0.03
C LYS A 85 4.19 10.07 -0.78
N PRO A 86 3.43 10.77 -1.64
CA PRO A 86 2.41 10.13 -2.47
C PRO A 86 3.03 9.24 -3.53
N LEU A 87 2.28 8.22 -3.96
CA LEU A 87 2.62 7.40 -5.12
C LEU A 87 2.20 8.11 -6.41
N LEU A 88 3.11 8.21 -7.38
CA LEU A 88 2.84 8.74 -8.72
C LEU A 88 3.02 7.62 -9.76
N LEU A 89 1.99 7.39 -10.56
CA LEU A 89 2.04 6.49 -11.71
C LEU A 89 2.22 7.31 -13.00
N TRP A 90 3.31 7.05 -13.72
CA TRP A 90 3.59 7.65 -15.02
C TRP A 90 3.31 6.67 -16.16
N LEU A 91 2.47 7.06 -17.13
CA LEU A 91 2.14 6.26 -18.31
C LEU A 91 2.47 7.07 -19.58
N ASN A 92 3.21 6.45 -20.50
CA ASN A 92 3.45 7.02 -21.83
C ASN A 92 2.34 6.59 -22.80
N GLY A 93 2.14 7.36 -23.88
CA GLY A 93 1.16 7.09 -24.94
C GLY A 93 1.56 7.70 -26.27
#